data_AF-A0A532E602-F1
#
_entry.id   AF-A0A532E602-F1
#
_cell.length_a   1.000
_cell.length_b   1.000
_cell.length_c   1.000
_cell.angle_alpha   90.00
_cell.angle_beta   90.00
_cell.angle_gamma   90.00
#
_symmetry.space_group_name_H-M   'P 1'
#
loop_
_entity.id
_entity.type
_entity.pdbx_description
1 polymer ?
#
loop_
_entity_poly.entity_id
_entity_poly.type
_entity_poly.pdbx_seq_one_letter_code
_entity_poly.pdbx_strand_id
1 'polypeptide(L)'
;RAADGINGQTVAEAIDASFANSSAETRTESEQAYFAGWVARSGALLRGLEWMSGIINGIALLVLVNALAMAVRERTREYAVIKTLGFQPLHLVSLVLGESLLLALLGGGFGLVLLFPAAQLYAVMTQDRGYVASYSITTETMGMCLGVMLLVGLLAAVWPAIRLIRMTTLEGLRHAG
;
A
#
# COMPACT_ATOMS: atom_id res chain seq x y z
N ARG A 1 -19.94 34.33 6.84
CA ARG A 1 -21.27 33.67 6.89
C ARG A 1 -22.29 34.68 6.37
N ALA A 2 -22.78 34.50 5.15
CA ALA A 2 -23.86 35.35 4.63
C ALA A 2 -25.13 35.07 5.45
N ALA A 3 -25.80 36.13 5.89
CA ALA A 3 -27.08 36.04 6.57
C ALA A 3 -28.14 35.47 5.61
N ASP A 4 -29.08 34.70 6.15
CA ASP A 4 -30.15 34.00 5.42
C ASP A 4 -30.80 34.90 4.35
N GLY A 5 -30.66 34.48 3.08
CA GLY A 5 -31.38 35.08 1.94
C GLY A 5 -30.53 35.81 0.89
N ILE A 6 -29.22 36.01 1.11
CA ILE A 6 -28.34 36.67 0.11
C ILE A 6 -27.55 35.62 -0.67
N ASN A 7 -27.75 35.57 -1.99
CA ASN A 7 -27.02 34.67 -2.88
C ASN A 7 -25.53 35.10 -2.97
N GLY A 8 -24.64 34.35 -2.31
CA GLY A 8 -23.22 34.71 -2.17
C GLY A 8 -22.47 34.85 -3.51
N GLN A 9 -22.97 34.22 -4.56
CA GLN A 9 -22.42 34.32 -5.91
C GLN A 9 -22.69 35.70 -6.53
N THR A 10 -23.89 36.26 -6.33
CA THR A 10 -24.25 37.61 -6.81
C THR A 10 -23.45 38.70 -6.09
N VAL A 11 -23.12 38.50 -4.81
CA VAL A 11 -22.27 39.43 -4.05
C VAL A 11 -20.81 39.36 -4.50
N ALA A 12 -20.29 38.16 -4.77
CA ALA A 12 -18.94 37.97 -5.30
C ALA A 12 -18.77 38.65 -6.68
N GLU A 13 -19.73 38.47 -7.58
CA GLU A 13 -19.75 39.11 -8.90
C GLU A 13 -19.83 40.64 -8.81
N ALA A 14 -20.63 41.18 -7.88
CA ALA A 14 -20.72 42.62 -7.66
C ALA A 14 -19.42 43.23 -7.09
N ILE A 15 -18.72 42.49 -6.22
CA ILE A 15 -17.41 42.90 -5.69
C ILE A 15 -16.38 42.88 -6.82
N ASP A 16 -16.27 41.80 -7.59
CA ASP A 16 -15.30 41.69 -8.69
C ASP A 16 -15.54 42.75 -9.78
N ALA A 17 -16.80 43.05 -10.11
CA ALA A 17 -17.15 44.13 -11.04
C ALA A 17 -16.73 45.52 -10.52
N SER A 18 -16.72 45.73 -9.20
CA SER A 18 -16.30 46.98 -8.57
C SER A 18 -14.78 47.18 -8.63
N PHE A 19 -14.01 46.09 -8.73
CA PHE A 19 -12.54 46.10 -8.79
C PHE A 19 -11.97 45.80 -10.18
N ALA A 20 -12.81 45.55 -11.20
CA ALA A 20 -12.42 45.16 -12.55
C ALA A 20 -11.48 46.15 -13.29
N ASN A 21 -11.45 47.43 -12.90
CA ASN A 21 -10.56 48.45 -13.49
C ASN A 21 -9.59 49.06 -12.46
N SER A 22 -9.39 48.39 -11.33
CA SER A 22 -8.46 48.79 -10.27
C SER A 22 -7.10 48.13 -10.46
N SER A 23 -6.03 48.76 -9.97
CA SER A 23 -4.68 48.16 -9.90
C SER A 23 -4.58 46.91 -9.00
N ALA A 24 -5.66 46.59 -8.28
CA ALA A 24 -5.82 45.38 -7.48
C ALA A 24 -7.13 44.67 -7.90
N GLU A 25 -7.13 44.06 -9.09
CA GLU A 25 -8.23 43.24 -9.58
C GLU A 25 -8.39 42.03 -8.64
N THR A 26 -9.56 41.92 -8.02
CA THR A 26 -9.90 40.81 -7.12
C THR A 26 -10.66 39.75 -7.89
N ARG A 27 -10.37 38.49 -7.58
CA ARG A 27 -11.12 37.35 -8.10
C ARG A 27 -11.73 36.62 -6.92
N THR A 28 -12.99 36.91 -6.66
CA THR A 28 -13.74 36.38 -5.53
C THR A 28 -14.35 35.05 -5.94
N GLU A 29 -13.55 33.99 -5.83
CA GLU A 29 -14.06 32.64 -6.03
C GLU A 29 -14.73 32.13 -4.75
N SER A 30 -15.83 31.38 -4.91
CA SER A 30 -16.38 30.66 -3.77
C SER A 30 -15.32 29.70 -3.21
N GLU A 31 -15.30 29.53 -1.90
CA GLU A 31 -14.39 28.59 -1.22
C GLU A 31 -14.47 27.19 -1.85
N GLN A 32 -15.67 26.77 -2.29
CA GLN A 32 -15.89 25.51 -3.00
C GLN A 32 -15.21 25.46 -4.39
N ALA A 33 -15.23 26.55 -5.17
CA ALA A 33 -14.57 26.61 -6.47
C ALA A 33 -13.04 26.62 -6.34
N TYR A 34 -12.51 27.30 -5.32
CA TYR A 34 -11.08 27.28 -5.00
C TYR A 34 -10.62 25.88 -4.58
N PHE A 35 -11.35 25.22 -3.67
CA PHE A 35 -11.04 23.85 -3.26
C PHE A 35 -11.15 22.85 -4.42
N ALA A 36 -12.16 22.99 -5.28
CA ALA A 36 -12.29 22.14 -6.47
C ALA A 36 -11.10 22.29 -7.43
N GLY A 37 -10.63 23.52 -7.65
CA GLY A 37 -9.43 23.80 -8.44
C GLY A 37 -8.16 23.25 -7.82
N TRP A 38 -8.02 23.34 -6.49
CA TRP A 38 -6.90 22.76 -5.74
C TRP A 38 -6.90 21.22 -5.78
N VAL A 39 -8.06 20.57 -5.57
CA VAL A 39 -8.21 19.11 -5.66
C VAL A 39 -7.91 18.61 -7.08
N ALA A 40 -8.38 19.31 -8.12
CA ALA A 40 -8.12 18.92 -9.50
C ALA A 40 -6.61 18.93 -9.84
N ARG A 41 -5.86 19.91 -9.31
CA ARG A 41 -4.40 20.00 -9.47
C ARG A 41 -3.66 18.94 -8.63
N SER A 42 -4.10 18.71 -7.41
CA SER A 42 -3.53 17.70 -6.50
C SER A 42 -3.82 16.26 -6.94
N GLY A 43 -4.93 16.03 -7.65
CA GLY A 43 -5.34 14.70 -8.11
C GLY A 43 -4.35 14.04 -9.09
N ALA A 44 -3.55 14.81 -9.83
CA ALA A 44 -2.46 14.25 -10.63
C ALA A 44 -1.31 13.72 -9.76
N LEU A 45 -0.97 14.43 -8.69
CA LEU A 45 0.07 14.03 -7.73
C LEU A 45 -0.35 12.79 -6.94
N LEU A 46 -1.60 12.75 -6.47
CA LEU A 46 -2.18 11.61 -5.75
C LEU A 46 -2.16 10.34 -6.61
N ARG A 47 -2.62 10.42 -7.88
CA ARG A 47 -2.54 9.30 -8.81
C ARG A 47 -1.11 8.83 -9.04
N GLY A 48 -0.15 9.76 -9.16
CA GLY A 48 1.27 9.42 -9.27
C GLY A 48 1.77 8.59 -8.08
N LEU A 49 1.42 8.99 -6.86
CA LEU A 49 1.75 8.27 -5.62
C LEU A 49 1.13 6.88 -5.58
N GLU A 50 -0.12 6.72 -6.03
CA GLU A 50 -0.78 5.40 -6.11
C GLU A 50 -0.03 4.45 -7.04
N TRP A 51 0.36 4.92 -8.24
CA TRP A 51 1.16 4.13 -9.17
C TRP A 51 2.52 3.75 -8.58
N MET A 52 3.21 4.69 -7.94
CA MET A 52 4.50 4.44 -7.29
C MET A 52 4.35 3.39 -6.18
N SER A 53 3.31 3.51 -5.34
CA SER A 53 3.01 2.52 -4.30
C SER A 53 2.76 1.14 -4.91
N GLY A 54 1.98 1.07 -6.00
CA GLY A 54 1.75 -0.18 -6.73
C GLY A 54 3.05 -0.83 -7.23
N ILE A 55 3.98 -0.04 -7.78
CA ILE A 55 5.28 -0.53 -8.24
C ILE A 55 6.12 -1.05 -7.06
N ILE A 56 6.18 -0.29 -5.95
CA ILE A 56 6.93 -0.70 -4.75
C ILE A 56 6.38 -2.02 -4.19
N ASN A 57 5.05 -2.15 -4.11
CA ASN A 57 4.40 -3.39 -3.67
C ASN A 57 4.69 -4.55 -4.63
N GLY A 58 4.71 -4.31 -5.94
CA GLY A 58 5.09 -5.31 -6.94
C GLY A 58 6.54 -5.78 -6.79
N ILE A 59 7.48 -4.87 -6.55
CA ILE A 59 8.88 -5.21 -6.30
C ILE A 59 9.00 -5.98 -4.98
N ALA A 60 8.33 -5.56 -3.92
CA ALA A 60 8.33 -6.26 -2.64
C ALA A 60 7.80 -7.70 -2.77
N LEU A 61 6.74 -7.90 -3.56
CA LEU A 61 6.23 -9.23 -3.89
C LEU A 61 7.29 -10.08 -4.59
N LEU A 62 7.99 -9.54 -5.60
CA LEU A 62 9.06 -10.26 -6.30
C LEU A 62 10.23 -10.62 -5.37
N VAL A 63 10.61 -9.71 -4.49
CA VAL A 63 11.64 -9.95 -3.46
C VAL A 63 11.22 -11.10 -2.55
N LEU A 64 9.97 -11.09 -2.07
CA LEU A 64 9.45 -12.16 -1.21
C LEU A 64 9.40 -13.51 -1.93
N VAL A 65 8.93 -13.54 -3.19
CA VAL A 65 8.92 -14.74 -4.05
C VAL A 65 10.34 -15.30 -4.18
N ASN A 66 11.32 -14.43 -4.46
CA ASN A 66 12.71 -14.86 -4.63
C ASN A 66 13.31 -15.40 -3.32
N ALA A 67 13.05 -14.74 -2.20
CA ALA A 67 13.49 -15.18 -0.88
C ALA A 67 12.92 -16.57 -0.52
N LEU A 68 11.61 -16.78 -0.73
CA LEU A 68 10.99 -18.09 -0.52
C LEU A 68 11.53 -19.14 -1.47
N ALA A 69 11.75 -18.80 -2.74
CA ALA A 69 12.35 -19.72 -3.70
C ALA A 69 13.79 -20.10 -3.32
N MET A 70 14.53 -19.20 -2.66
CA MET A 70 15.86 -19.50 -2.11
C MET A 70 15.75 -20.41 -0.88
N ALA A 71 14.90 -20.10 0.08
CA ALA A 71 14.67 -20.92 1.27
C ALA A 71 14.24 -22.35 0.92
N VAL A 72 13.35 -22.51 -0.08
CA VAL A 72 12.94 -23.83 -0.58
C VAL A 72 14.10 -24.59 -1.19
N ARG A 73 15.02 -23.91 -1.89
CA ARG A 73 16.21 -24.53 -2.50
C ARG A 73 17.18 -25.03 -1.43
N GLU A 74 17.44 -24.25 -0.39
CA GLU A 74 18.32 -24.64 0.71
C GLU A 74 17.78 -25.86 1.47
N ARG A 75 16.46 -25.94 1.67
CA ARG A 75 15.78 -27.03 2.40
C ARG A 75 15.32 -28.18 1.52
N THR A 76 15.77 -28.24 0.28
CA THR A 76 15.44 -29.30 -0.68
C THR A 76 15.64 -30.70 -0.10
N ARG A 77 16.75 -30.93 0.61
CA ARG A 77 17.09 -32.25 1.17
C ARG A 77 16.10 -32.68 2.24
N GLU A 78 15.69 -31.77 3.12
CA GLU A 78 14.70 -32.02 4.17
C GLU A 78 13.36 -32.42 3.56
N TYR A 79 12.92 -31.69 2.53
CA TYR A 79 11.70 -32.01 1.80
C TYR A 79 11.75 -33.36 1.07
N ALA A 80 12.91 -33.73 0.53
CA ALA A 80 13.10 -35.05 -0.07
C ALA A 80 12.97 -36.16 0.98
N VAL A 81 13.59 -36.01 2.15
CA VAL A 81 13.47 -36.95 3.27
C VAL A 81 12.00 -37.08 3.71
N ILE A 82 11.30 -35.96 3.89
CA ILE A 82 9.87 -35.96 4.26
C ILE A 82 9.02 -36.70 3.21
N LYS A 83 9.26 -36.46 1.91
CA LYS A 83 8.58 -37.20 0.83
C LYS A 83 8.89 -38.70 0.87
N THR A 84 10.12 -39.11 1.21
CA THR A 84 10.48 -40.54 1.31
C THR A 84 9.80 -41.24 2.49
N LEU A 85 9.47 -40.51 3.57
CA LEU A 85 8.71 -41.03 4.70
C LEU A 85 7.21 -41.20 4.40
N GLY A 86 6.76 -40.88 3.18
CA GLY A 86 5.38 -41.05 2.74
C GLY A 86 4.46 -39.85 2.99
N PHE A 87 4.99 -38.70 3.40
CA PHE A 87 4.17 -37.49 3.56
C PHE A 87 3.69 -36.96 2.21
N GLN A 88 2.44 -36.49 2.18
CA GLN A 88 1.84 -35.92 0.98
C GLN A 88 2.48 -34.58 0.61
N PRO A 89 2.64 -34.28 -0.71
CA PRO A 89 3.22 -33.02 -1.17
C PRO A 89 2.41 -31.79 -0.74
N LEU A 90 1.11 -31.95 -0.48
CA LEU A 90 0.25 -30.88 0.04
C LEU A 90 0.69 -30.38 1.42
N HIS A 91 1.24 -31.25 2.26
CA HIS A 91 1.74 -30.88 3.59
C HIS A 91 2.96 -29.95 3.51
N LEU A 92 3.79 -30.17 2.48
CA LEU A 92 4.94 -29.31 2.20
C LEU A 92 4.48 -27.95 1.64
N VAL A 93 3.43 -27.93 0.81
CA VAL A 93 2.84 -26.70 0.29
C VAL A 93 2.24 -25.86 1.42
N SER A 94 1.52 -26.46 2.36
CA SER A 94 0.98 -25.74 3.51
C SER A 94 2.07 -25.14 4.39
N LEU A 95 3.22 -25.81 4.51
CA LEU A 95 4.37 -25.29 5.23
C LEU A 95 4.92 -24.01 4.57
N VAL A 96 5.17 -24.05 3.25
CA VAL A 96 5.67 -22.89 2.49
C VAL A 96 4.67 -21.74 2.49
N LEU A 97 3.37 -22.04 2.36
CA LEU A 97 2.31 -21.05 2.50
C LEU A 97 2.30 -20.41 3.88
N GLY A 98 2.48 -21.22 4.93
CA GLY A 98 2.57 -20.75 6.31
C GLY A 98 3.76 -19.81 6.51
N GLU A 99 4.94 -20.16 6.03
CA GLU A 99 6.13 -19.29 6.09
C GLU A 99 5.90 -17.96 5.38
N SER A 100 5.33 -18.01 4.17
CA SER A 100 5.04 -16.81 3.39
C SER A 100 4.01 -15.89 4.07
N LEU A 101 2.93 -16.48 4.61
CA LEU A 101 1.92 -15.74 5.35
C LEU A 101 2.48 -15.12 6.63
N LEU A 102 3.32 -15.86 7.36
CA LEU A 102 3.98 -15.34 8.55
C LEU A 102 4.90 -14.17 8.21
N LEU A 103 5.71 -14.27 7.15
CA LEU A 103 6.58 -13.17 6.69
C LEU A 103 5.77 -11.95 6.26
N ALA A 104 4.68 -12.15 5.51
CA ALA A 104 3.82 -11.06 5.06
C ALA A 104 3.10 -10.36 6.24
N LEU A 105 2.59 -11.13 7.20
CA LEU A 105 1.90 -10.59 8.39
C LEU A 105 2.88 -9.89 9.34
N LEU A 106 4.06 -10.46 9.58
CA LEU A 106 5.07 -9.85 10.44
C LEU A 106 5.64 -8.58 9.80
N GLY A 107 6.01 -8.63 8.52
CA GLY A 107 6.52 -7.47 7.79
C GLY A 107 5.47 -6.37 7.66
N GLY A 108 4.24 -6.73 7.29
CA GLY A 108 3.13 -5.80 7.20
C GLY A 108 2.72 -5.21 8.55
N GLY A 109 2.65 -6.03 9.59
CA GLY A 109 2.38 -5.60 10.96
C GLY A 109 3.45 -4.66 11.49
N PHE A 110 4.73 -4.95 11.23
CA PHE A 110 5.83 -4.06 11.58
C PHE A 110 5.76 -2.73 10.82
N GLY A 111 5.40 -2.76 9.53
CA GLY A 111 5.15 -1.57 8.73
C GLY A 111 4.02 -0.71 9.28
N LEU A 112 2.91 -1.32 9.72
CA LEU A 112 1.81 -0.61 10.37
C LEU A 112 2.25 0.04 11.68
N VAL A 113 3.02 -0.66 12.51
CA VAL A 113 3.54 -0.09 13.77
C VAL A 113 4.43 1.13 13.49
N LEU A 114 5.28 1.07 12.47
CA LEU A 114 6.12 2.19 12.04
C LEU A 114 5.36 3.34 11.38
N LEU A 115 4.18 3.06 10.81
CA LEU A 115 3.34 4.08 10.17
C LEU A 115 2.85 5.13 11.17
N PHE A 116 2.47 4.74 12.38
CA PHE A 116 1.97 5.67 13.41
C PHE A 116 2.97 6.77 13.79
N PRO A 117 4.22 6.47 14.21
CA PRO A 117 5.19 7.51 14.53
C PRO A 117 5.62 8.30 13.28
N ALA A 118 5.68 7.66 12.10
CA ALA A 118 5.98 8.37 10.86
C ALA A 118 4.89 9.41 10.51
N ALA A 119 3.61 9.06 10.69
CA ALA A 119 2.49 9.97 10.49
C ALA A 119 2.49 11.12 11.50
N GLN A 120 2.80 10.84 12.78
CA GLN A 120 2.94 11.87 13.81
C GLN A 120 4.09 12.84 13.50
N LEU A 121 5.25 12.31 13.10
CA LEU A 121 6.41 13.13 12.72
C LEU A 121 6.08 14.03 11.52
N TYR A 122 5.39 13.48 10.51
CA TYR A 122 4.94 14.25 9.36
C TYR A 122 4.00 15.39 9.78
N ALA A 123 3.02 15.10 10.64
CA ALA A 123 2.07 16.10 11.13
C ALA A 123 2.77 17.28 11.83
N VAL A 124 3.75 17.00 12.71
CA VAL A 124 4.55 18.03 13.39
C VAL A 124 5.34 18.89 12.38
N MET A 125 5.94 18.27 11.36
CA MET A 125 6.71 18.99 10.35
C MET A 125 5.87 19.90 9.44
N THR A 126 4.57 19.62 9.30
CA THR A 126 3.65 20.39 8.44
C THR A 126 2.76 21.38 9.20
N GLN A 127 2.76 21.34 10.54
CA GLN A 127 1.90 22.16 11.39
C GLN A 127 2.11 23.67 11.13
N ASP A 128 3.35 24.11 10.92
CA ASP A 128 3.68 25.52 10.68
C ASP A 128 3.26 26.03 9.29
N ARG A 129 2.87 25.13 8.37
CA ARG A 129 2.50 25.48 6.99
C ARG A 129 0.98 25.57 6.75
N GLY A 130 0.17 25.51 7.82
CA GLY A 130 -1.30 25.54 7.71
C GLY A 130 -1.93 24.29 7.07
N TYR A 131 -1.13 23.25 6.81
CA TYR A 131 -1.62 21.95 6.35
C TYR A 131 -2.07 21.12 7.55
N VAL A 132 -3.32 21.29 7.98
CA VAL A 132 -3.98 20.33 8.88
C VAL A 132 -4.50 19.16 8.05
N ALA A 133 -3.57 18.32 7.58
CA ALA A 133 -3.94 16.99 7.09
C ALA A 133 -4.32 16.15 8.31
N SER A 134 -5.62 16.07 8.62
CA SER A 134 -6.12 15.14 9.63
C SER A 134 -5.86 13.72 9.15
N TYR A 135 -4.83 13.06 9.68
CA TYR A 135 -4.50 11.69 9.35
C TYR A 135 -5.42 10.76 10.17
N SER A 136 -6.56 10.39 9.60
CA SER A 136 -7.47 9.42 10.22
C SER A 136 -7.21 8.04 9.63
N ILE A 137 -6.60 7.15 10.42
CA ILE A 137 -6.53 5.73 10.08
C ILE A 137 -7.90 5.12 10.39
N THR A 138 -8.74 4.98 9.36
CA THR A 138 -10.06 4.37 9.48
C THR A 138 -9.94 2.85 9.65
N THR A 139 -10.87 2.24 10.39
CA THR A 139 -10.94 0.78 10.57
C THR A 139 -10.99 0.03 9.24
N GLU A 140 -11.65 0.62 8.23
CA GLU A 140 -11.71 0.10 6.86
C GLU A 140 -10.32 -0.02 6.22
N THR A 141 -9.48 1.01 6.36
CA THR A 141 -8.10 1.00 5.86
C THR A 141 -7.27 -0.10 6.52
N MET A 142 -7.46 -0.31 7.83
CA MET A 142 -6.79 -1.40 8.55
C MET A 142 -7.19 -2.78 8.00
N GLY A 143 -8.49 -2.97 7.72
CA GLY A 143 -9.02 -4.18 7.10
C GLY A 143 -8.45 -4.41 5.69
N MET A 144 -8.36 -3.37 4.87
CA MET A 144 -7.71 -3.43 3.56
C MET A 144 -6.24 -3.79 3.66
N CYS A 145 -5.49 -3.19 4.61
CA CYS A 145 -4.09 -3.54 4.84
C CYS A 145 -3.91 -5.02 5.19
N LEU A 146 -4.72 -5.55 6.10
CA LEU A 146 -4.70 -6.98 6.42
C LEU A 146 -5.04 -7.85 5.20
N GLY A 147 -6.06 -7.47 4.42
CA GLY A 147 -6.41 -8.15 3.18
C GLY A 147 -5.26 -8.19 2.18
N VAL A 148 -4.57 -7.06 2.00
CA VAL A 148 -3.38 -6.98 1.11
C VAL A 148 -2.24 -7.83 1.63
N MET A 149 -1.97 -7.84 2.94
CA MET A 149 -0.92 -8.69 3.54
C MET A 149 -1.18 -10.18 3.28
N LEU A 150 -2.42 -10.62 3.50
CA LEU A 150 -2.81 -12.00 3.24
C LEU A 150 -2.69 -12.33 1.74
N LEU A 151 -3.17 -11.45 0.88
CA LEU A 151 -3.11 -11.63 -0.57
C LEU A 151 -1.67 -11.71 -1.06
N VAL A 152 -0.78 -10.82 -0.61
CA VAL A 152 0.64 -10.83 -0.96
C VAL A 152 1.32 -12.10 -0.46
N GLY A 153 1.06 -12.51 0.78
CA GLY A 153 1.60 -13.76 1.34
C GLY A 153 1.15 -15.00 0.56
N LEU A 154 -0.12 -15.05 0.15
CA LEU A 154 -0.64 -16.14 -0.69
C LEU A 154 0.00 -16.15 -2.07
N LEU A 155 0.00 -15.00 -2.76
CA LEU A 155 0.55 -14.88 -4.12
C LEU A 155 2.04 -15.19 -4.16
N ALA A 156 2.81 -14.74 -3.15
CA ALA A 156 4.25 -14.95 -3.11
C ALA A 156 4.63 -16.43 -3.03
N ALA A 157 3.84 -17.23 -2.32
CA ALA A 157 4.08 -18.65 -2.13
C ALA A 157 3.69 -19.52 -3.32
N VAL A 158 2.85 -19.02 -4.25
CA VAL A 158 2.34 -19.81 -5.39
C VAL A 158 3.48 -20.42 -6.20
N TRP A 159 4.45 -19.60 -6.62
CA TRP A 159 5.54 -20.06 -7.46
C TRP A 159 6.50 -21.04 -6.73
N PRO A 160 7.02 -20.73 -5.53
CA PRO A 160 7.82 -21.66 -4.74
C PRO A 160 7.09 -22.98 -4.44
N ALA A 161 5.80 -22.94 -4.10
CA ALA A 161 5.00 -24.13 -3.80
C ALA A 161 4.85 -25.04 -5.02
N ILE A 162 4.55 -24.49 -6.20
CA ILE A 162 4.48 -25.26 -7.45
C ILE A 162 5.83 -25.93 -7.74
N ARG A 163 6.94 -25.19 -7.56
CA ARG A 163 8.28 -25.72 -7.77
C ARG A 163 8.58 -26.89 -6.83
N LEU A 164 8.17 -26.81 -5.57
CA LEU A 164 8.36 -27.85 -4.57
C LEU A 164 7.59 -29.15 -4.89
N ILE A 165 6.36 -29.03 -5.40
CA ILE A 165 5.57 -30.19 -5.81
C ILE A 165 6.24 -30.91 -6.99
N ARG A 166 6.71 -30.14 -7.98
CA ARG A 166 7.34 -30.68 -9.20
C ARG A 166 8.72 -31.31 -8.95
N MET A 167 9.33 -31.04 -7.81
CA MET A 167 10.65 -31.57 -7.49
C MET A 167 10.59 -33.06 -7.11
N THR A 168 11.34 -33.89 -7.83
CA THR A 168 11.40 -35.34 -7.59
C THR A 168 12.35 -35.67 -6.42
N THR A 169 12.10 -36.79 -5.73
CA THR A 169 12.94 -37.27 -4.62
C THR A 169 14.39 -37.54 -5.05
N LEU A 170 14.59 -38.11 -6.24
CA LEU A 170 15.91 -38.35 -6.80
C LEU A 170 16.70 -37.04 -6.99
N GLU A 171 16.02 -36.00 -7.47
CA GLU A 171 16.62 -34.70 -7.73
C GLU A 171 16.99 -33.96 -6.45
N GLY A 172 16.18 -34.12 -5.39
CA GLY A 172 16.49 -33.59 -4.07
C GLY A 172 17.69 -34.27 -3.39
N LEU A 173 17.88 -35.58 -3.62
CA LEU A 173 19.04 -36.31 -3.10
C LEU A 173 20.31 -36.07 -3.93
N ARG A 174 20.20 -35.87 -5.24
CA ARG A 174 21.35 -35.60 -6.13
C ARG A 174 22.02 -34.26 -5.88
N HIS A 175 21.30 -33.25 -5.36
CA HIS A 175 21.87 -31.96 -4.99
C HIS A 175 22.70 -32.00 -3.68
N ALA A 176 22.76 -33.15 -2.99
CA ALA A 176 23.41 -33.30 -1.69
C ALA A 176 24.75 -34.07 -1.74
N GLY A 177 25.21 -34.50 -2.92
CA GLY A 177 26.52 -35.12 -3.16
C GLY A 177 27.32 -34.30 -4.16
#